data_AF-A0A6C0B6M8-F1
#
_entry.id   AF-A0A6C0B6M8-F1
#
_cell.length_a   1.000
_cell.length_b   1.000
_cell.length_c   1.000
_cell.angle_alpha   90.00
_cell.angle_beta   90.00
_cell.angle_gamma   90.00
#
_symmetry.space_group_name_H-M   'P 1'
#
loop_
_entity.id
_entity.type
_entity.pdbx_description
1 polymer ?
#
loop_
_entity_poly.entity_id
_entity_poly.type
_entity_poly.pdbx_seq_one_letter_code
_entity_poly.pdbx_strand_id
1 'polypeptide(L)'
;MNIKTVVFDLVKVQSSAPSPFEENKTIEPKEKTIRKTMEEWKFDSKYLERENQLECLIACAPIANLSVGTPLSIGDSVPSIIVGDGNNIRAELRRQVCAKISGYKSQDMKKGIYDDAKFVRFDDVVDLMAERKMSCFYCKKQALLFYEYSRDCDQWTLERIDNARGHNVDNVEIACLNCNLRRRTMYHERYVFTKQMGTVRLLE
;
A
#
# COMPACT_ATOMS: atom_id res chain seq x y z
N MET A 1 -23.66 -18.49 75.27
CA MET A 1 -24.20 -17.23 75.84
C MET A 1 -23.02 -16.28 76.08
N ASN A 2 -23.20 -14.99 75.77
CA ASN A 2 -22.27 -13.84 75.91
C ASN A 2 -21.22 -13.58 74.81
N ILE A 3 -21.68 -12.81 73.81
CA ILE A 3 -21.22 -11.46 73.41
C ILE A 3 -19.82 -11.06 73.88
N LYS A 4 -18.90 -10.80 72.94
CA LYS A 4 -17.89 -9.72 73.04
C LYS A 4 -17.55 -9.10 71.67
N THR A 5 -17.84 -7.81 71.61
CA THR A 5 -17.35 -6.71 70.77
C THR A 5 -15.88 -6.80 70.35
N VAL A 6 -15.53 -6.44 69.10
CA VAL A 6 -14.26 -5.74 68.77
C VAL A 6 -14.41 -4.84 67.52
N VAL A 7 -14.42 -3.53 67.78
CA VAL A 7 -13.66 -2.41 67.19
C VAL A 7 -13.72 -2.09 65.67
N PHE A 8 -14.17 -0.86 65.40
CA PHE A 8 -13.96 -0.05 64.19
C PHE A 8 -12.48 0.29 64.02
N ASP A 9 -11.89 0.02 62.85
CA ASP A 9 -10.63 0.65 62.45
C ASP A 9 -10.82 1.50 61.18
N LEU A 10 -10.46 2.77 61.32
CA LEU A 10 -10.38 3.77 60.26
C LEU A 10 -9.38 3.32 59.18
N VAL A 11 -9.86 3.10 57.95
CA VAL A 11 -8.97 3.07 56.79
C VAL A 11 -8.62 4.52 56.42
N LYS A 12 -7.35 4.86 56.66
CA LYS A 12 -6.70 6.12 56.27
C LYS A 12 -6.85 6.36 54.77
N VAL A 13 -7.36 7.52 54.41
CA VAL A 13 -7.20 8.13 53.09
C VAL A 13 -5.72 8.46 52.90
N GLN A 14 -5.08 7.89 51.88
CA GLN A 14 -3.81 8.37 51.35
C GLN A 14 -4.01 8.76 49.89
N SER A 15 -3.86 10.06 49.64
CA SER A 15 -3.75 10.68 48.33
C SER A 15 -2.42 10.28 47.68
N SER A 16 -2.47 9.69 46.48
CA SER A 16 -1.31 9.52 45.61
C SER A 16 -1.46 10.37 44.35
N ALA A 17 -0.38 11.10 44.04
CA ALA A 17 -0.23 12.08 42.97
C ALA A 17 -0.33 11.46 41.56
N PRO A 18 -0.64 12.27 40.50
CA PRO A 18 -0.70 11.78 39.14
C PRO A 18 0.68 11.34 38.60
N SER A 19 0.69 10.19 37.93
CA SER A 19 1.84 9.55 37.26
C SER A 19 2.53 10.48 36.23
N PRO A 20 3.87 10.43 36.10
CA PRO A 20 4.59 11.23 35.11
C PRO A 20 4.30 10.75 33.68
N PHE A 21 4.28 11.73 32.77
CA PHE A 21 4.19 11.60 31.33
C PHE A 21 5.00 10.40 30.80
N GLU A 22 4.36 9.52 30.01
CA GLU A 22 5.06 8.51 29.23
C GLU A 22 6.04 9.19 28.26
N GLU A 23 7.33 8.94 28.47
CA GLU A 23 8.39 9.33 27.55
C GLU A 23 8.07 8.85 26.13
N ASN A 24 8.10 9.79 25.18
CA ASN A 24 8.12 9.49 23.76
C ASN A 24 9.27 8.50 23.48
N LYS A 25 8.94 7.23 23.25
CA LYS A 25 9.90 6.25 22.75
C LYS A 25 10.43 6.75 21.41
N THR A 26 11.67 7.21 21.40
CA THR A 26 12.44 7.48 20.19
C THR A 26 12.49 6.18 19.39
N ILE A 27 11.73 6.10 18.31
CA ILE A 27 11.79 4.97 17.38
C ILE A 27 13.08 5.17 16.60
N GLU A 28 14.15 4.49 17.00
CA GLU A 28 15.34 4.39 16.16
C GLU A 28 14.95 3.85 14.79
N PRO A 29 15.36 4.49 13.68
CA PRO A 29 15.06 4.00 12.35
C PRO A 29 15.70 2.63 12.19
N LYS A 30 14.90 1.56 12.21
CA LYS A 30 15.39 0.23 11.87
C LYS A 30 16.01 0.30 10.47
N GLU A 31 17.25 -0.16 10.35
CA GLU A 31 17.94 -0.31 9.06
C GLU A 31 17.02 -1.06 8.09
N LYS A 32 16.80 -0.44 6.91
CA LYS A 32 15.92 -1.02 5.91
C LYS A 32 16.65 -2.20 5.26
N THR A 33 16.09 -3.40 5.40
CA THR A 33 16.64 -4.60 4.79
C THR A 33 16.28 -4.66 3.30
N ILE A 34 17.25 -4.98 2.44
CA ILE A 34 17.00 -5.29 1.04
C ILE A 34 16.07 -6.51 0.97
N ARG A 35 15.12 -6.51 0.04
CA ARG A 35 14.26 -7.68 -0.15
C ARG A 35 15.11 -8.84 -0.64
N LYS A 36 14.95 -10.03 -0.07
CA LYS A 36 15.53 -11.28 -0.60
C LYS A 36 15.26 -11.45 -2.10
N THR A 37 14.09 -10.99 -2.51
CA THR A 37 13.63 -10.98 -3.90
C THR A 37 14.52 -10.15 -4.85
N MET A 38 15.30 -9.20 -4.32
CA MET A 38 16.27 -8.40 -5.08
C MET A 38 17.60 -9.12 -5.31
N GLU A 39 17.91 -10.17 -4.54
CA GLU A 39 19.11 -10.98 -4.78
C GLU A 39 19.01 -11.74 -6.12
N GLU A 40 17.78 -11.99 -6.59
CA GLU A 40 17.46 -12.58 -7.89
C GLU A 40 17.18 -11.53 -8.98
N TRP A 41 17.29 -10.23 -8.66
CA TRP A 41 16.97 -9.14 -9.57
C TRP A 41 18.05 -8.99 -10.62
N LYS A 42 17.73 -9.34 -11.87
CA LYS A 42 18.66 -9.31 -13.00
C LYS A 42 18.56 -8.03 -13.83
N PHE A 43 17.82 -7.04 -13.36
CA PHE A 43 17.54 -5.83 -14.14
C PHE A 43 18.47 -4.69 -13.77
N ASP A 44 18.67 -3.81 -14.75
CA ASP A 44 19.35 -2.55 -14.58
C ASP A 44 18.66 -1.72 -13.48
N SER A 45 19.47 -1.10 -12.62
CA SER A 45 19.01 -0.20 -11.56
C SER A 45 18.17 0.96 -12.09
N LYS A 46 18.29 1.33 -13.37
CA LYS A 46 17.46 2.37 -13.99
C LYS A 46 15.95 2.09 -13.83
N TYR A 47 15.52 0.82 -13.77
CA TYR A 47 14.10 0.49 -13.59
C TYR A 47 13.59 0.70 -12.15
N LEU A 48 14.48 0.95 -11.19
CA LEU A 48 14.13 1.38 -9.84
C LEU A 48 13.86 2.89 -9.76
N GLU A 49 14.30 3.66 -10.75
CA GLU A 49 14.04 5.10 -10.84
C GLU A 49 12.57 5.36 -11.15
N ARG A 50 11.98 6.32 -10.44
CA ARG A 50 10.54 6.56 -10.43
C ARG A 50 10.01 6.94 -11.81
N GLU A 51 10.81 7.69 -12.55
CA GLU A 51 10.55 8.24 -13.87
C GLU A 51 10.36 7.11 -14.89
N ASN A 52 11.10 6.01 -14.74
CA ASN A 52 11.11 4.89 -15.70
C ASN A 52 10.02 3.84 -15.40
N GLN A 53 9.45 3.83 -14.19
CA GLN A 53 8.54 2.75 -13.76
C GLN A 53 7.16 2.80 -14.42
N LEU A 54 6.67 3.99 -14.81
CA LEU A 54 5.39 4.08 -15.51
C LEU A 54 5.50 3.53 -16.94
N GLU A 55 6.62 3.77 -17.61
CA GLU A 55 6.91 3.20 -18.93
C GLU A 55 7.01 1.68 -18.87
N CYS A 56 7.64 1.14 -17.82
CA CYS A 56 7.69 -0.30 -17.58
C CYS A 56 6.29 -0.93 -17.49
N LEU A 57 5.37 -0.26 -16.80
CA LEU A 57 3.99 -0.70 -16.68
C LEU A 57 3.26 -0.65 -18.03
N ILE A 58 3.41 0.44 -18.80
CA ILE A 58 2.78 0.61 -20.11
C ILE A 58 3.27 -0.46 -21.10
N ALA A 59 4.56 -0.77 -21.11
CA ALA A 59 5.10 -1.85 -21.94
C ALA A 59 4.55 -3.24 -21.57
N CYS A 60 4.03 -3.41 -20.36
CA CYS A 60 3.50 -4.67 -19.85
C CYS A 60 1.97 -4.76 -19.90
N ALA A 61 1.25 -3.64 -20.07
CA ALA A 61 -0.20 -3.65 -20.21
C ALA A 61 -0.62 -4.30 -21.54
N PRO A 62 -1.78 -4.97 -21.62
CA PRO A 62 -2.33 -5.40 -22.90
C PRO A 62 -2.58 -4.19 -23.80
N ILE A 63 -2.21 -4.29 -25.09
CA ILE A 63 -2.41 -3.23 -26.10
C ILE A 63 -3.88 -2.74 -26.16
N ALA A 64 -4.83 -3.60 -25.77
CA ALA A 64 -6.26 -3.30 -25.76
C ALA A 64 -6.66 -2.13 -24.83
N ASN A 65 -5.90 -1.86 -23.76
CA ASN A 65 -6.23 -0.81 -22.79
C ASN A 65 -5.70 0.59 -23.18
N LEU A 66 -5.09 0.73 -24.37
CA LEU A 66 -4.74 2.03 -24.96
C LEU A 66 -5.93 2.69 -25.71
N SER A 67 -7.09 2.02 -25.76
CA SER A 67 -8.19 2.36 -26.68
C SER A 67 -9.34 3.21 -26.13
N VAL A 68 -9.16 3.91 -25.00
CA VAL A 68 -10.13 4.93 -24.58
C VAL A 68 -9.48 6.32 -24.57
N GLY A 69 -9.44 6.94 -25.75
CA GLY A 69 -9.48 8.41 -25.85
C GLY A 69 -8.26 9.14 -26.42
N THR A 70 -7.18 8.47 -26.81
CA THR A 70 -6.09 9.12 -27.54
C THR A 70 -5.66 8.26 -28.71
N PRO A 71 -5.78 8.73 -29.97
CA PRO A 71 -5.21 8.01 -31.10
C PRO A 71 -3.69 8.15 -30.98
N LEU A 72 -3.02 7.13 -30.44
CA LEU A 72 -1.58 7.00 -30.60
C LEU A 72 -1.35 6.58 -32.04
N SER A 73 -0.73 7.48 -32.81
CA SER A 73 -0.36 7.22 -34.18
C SER A 73 0.60 6.04 -34.19
N ILE A 74 0.36 5.08 -35.08
CA ILE A 74 1.30 4.02 -35.45
C ILE A 74 2.54 4.73 -36.01
N GLY A 75 3.48 5.09 -35.14
CA GLY A 75 4.55 6.04 -35.43
C GLY A 75 5.31 6.51 -34.17
N ASP A 76 4.71 6.43 -32.98
CA ASP A 76 5.42 6.77 -31.75
C ASP A 76 6.28 5.59 -31.27
N SER A 77 7.58 5.73 -31.46
CA SER A 77 8.64 4.83 -31.03
C SER A 77 8.45 4.36 -29.58
N VAL A 78 8.49 3.04 -29.38
CA VAL A 78 8.67 2.41 -28.06
C VAL A 78 9.77 3.17 -27.31
N PRO A 79 9.56 3.57 -26.03
CA PRO A 79 10.58 4.28 -25.27
C PRO A 79 11.92 3.55 -25.37
N SER A 80 12.97 4.28 -25.76
CA SER A 80 14.31 3.76 -26.07
C SER A 80 14.91 2.92 -24.94
N ILE A 81 14.42 3.07 -23.71
CA ILE A 81 14.86 2.37 -22.51
C ILE A 81 14.47 0.88 -22.49
N ILE A 82 13.37 0.51 -23.17
CA ILE A 82 12.76 -0.84 -23.10
C ILE A 82 13.19 -1.76 -24.25
N VAL A 83 13.85 -1.21 -25.28
CA VAL A 83 14.30 -1.95 -26.46
C VAL A 83 15.28 -3.06 -26.06
N GLY A 84 14.83 -4.31 -26.13
CA GLY A 84 15.61 -5.51 -25.75
C GLY A 84 15.21 -6.16 -24.42
N ASP A 85 14.61 -5.41 -23.48
CA ASP A 85 14.33 -5.87 -22.11
C ASP A 85 12.84 -6.12 -21.81
N GLY A 86 11.93 -5.74 -22.70
CA GLY A 86 10.48 -5.76 -22.44
C GLY A 86 9.93 -7.11 -21.92
N ASN A 87 10.41 -8.24 -22.45
CA ASN A 87 10.00 -9.57 -21.98
C ASN A 87 10.44 -9.84 -20.55
N ASN A 88 11.66 -9.42 -20.19
CA ASN A 88 12.18 -9.60 -18.85
C ASN A 88 11.38 -8.73 -17.87
N ILE A 89 11.12 -7.45 -18.21
CA ILE A 89 10.35 -6.52 -17.37
C ILE A 89 8.95 -7.08 -17.11
N ARG A 90 8.28 -7.60 -18.15
CA ARG A 90 6.96 -8.25 -18.02
C ARG A 90 7.00 -9.47 -17.10
N ALA A 91 8.02 -10.31 -17.23
CA ALA A 91 8.18 -11.49 -16.38
C ALA A 91 8.36 -11.08 -14.90
N GLU A 92 9.14 -10.04 -14.65
CA GLU A 92 9.41 -9.54 -13.31
C GLU A 92 8.21 -8.84 -12.69
N LEU A 93 7.52 -8.01 -13.45
CA LEU A 93 6.24 -7.42 -13.05
C LEU A 93 5.26 -8.53 -12.63
N ARG A 94 5.10 -9.55 -13.48
CA ARG A 94 4.23 -10.69 -13.20
C ARG A 94 4.60 -11.37 -11.89
N ARG A 95 5.90 -11.63 -11.68
CA ARG A 95 6.40 -12.26 -10.47
C ARG A 95 6.08 -11.45 -9.21
N GLN A 96 6.35 -10.15 -9.21
CA GLN A 96 6.10 -9.29 -8.05
C GLN A 96 4.61 -9.10 -7.74
N VAL A 97 3.80 -8.90 -8.77
CA VAL A 97 2.35 -8.74 -8.63
C VAL A 97 1.71 -10.04 -8.13
N CYS A 98 2.02 -11.19 -8.74
CA CYS A 98 1.49 -12.48 -8.31
C CYS A 98 1.88 -12.84 -6.86
N ALA A 99 3.10 -12.48 -6.43
CA ALA A 99 3.53 -12.67 -5.05
C ALA A 99 2.66 -11.85 -4.07
N LYS A 100 2.35 -10.58 -4.38
CA LYS A 100 1.45 -9.75 -3.57
C LYS A 100 0.02 -10.28 -3.58
N ILE A 101 -0.53 -10.62 -4.74
CA ILE A 101 -1.87 -11.23 -4.88
C ILE A 101 -2.00 -12.47 -3.99
N SER A 102 -1.01 -13.36 -4.01
CA SER A 102 -0.98 -14.57 -3.16
C SER A 102 -0.98 -14.23 -1.67
N GLY A 103 -0.24 -13.18 -1.29
CA GLY A 103 -0.24 -12.63 0.07
C GLY A 103 -1.61 -12.09 0.49
N TYR A 104 -2.29 -11.35 -0.39
CA TYR A 104 -3.64 -10.81 -0.13
C TYR A 104 -4.69 -11.91 -0.04
N LYS A 105 -4.64 -12.91 -0.94
CA LYS A 105 -5.49 -14.11 -0.89
C LYS A 105 -5.38 -14.81 0.46
N SER A 106 -4.14 -15.03 0.93
CA SER A 106 -3.89 -15.66 2.22
C SER A 106 -4.45 -14.84 3.39
N GLN A 107 -4.41 -13.51 3.33
CA GLN A 107 -5.01 -12.64 4.34
C GLN A 107 -6.54 -12.76 4.36
N ASP A 108 -7.17 -12.76 3.19
CA ASP A 108 -8.62 -12.83 3.08
C ASP A 108 -9.16 -14.19 3.52
N MET A 109 -8.47 -15.28 3.17
CA MET A 109 -8.80 -16.63 3.65
C MET A 109 -8.71 -16.70 5.18
N LYS A 110 -7.64 -16.16 5.79
CA LYS A 110 -7.49 -16.11 7.25
C LYS A 110 -8.59 -15.29 7.94
N LYS A 111 -9.16 -14.31 7.25
CA LYS A 111 -10.24 -13.46 7.76
C LYS A 111 -11.64 -13.98 7.41
N GLY A 112 -11.76 -15.04 6.62
CA GLY A 112 -13.05 -15.58 6.17
C GLY A 112 -13.81 -14.68 5.19
N ILE A 113 -13.12 -13.78 4.48
CA ILE A 113 -13.72 -12.80 3.54
C ILE A 113 -13.29 -13.03 2.08
N TYR A 114 -12.69 -14.20 1.80
CA TYR A 114 -12.26 -14.59 0.46
C TYR A 114 -13.45 -15.06 -0.40
N ASP A 115 -13.55 -14.52 -1.62
CA ASP A 115 -14.55 -14.90 -2.62
C ASP A 115 -13.84 -15.17 -3.96
N ASP A 116 -13.68 -16.44 -4.34
CA ASP A 116 -12.91 -16.83 -5.53
C ASP A 116 -13.45 -16.24 -6.84
N ALA A 117 -14.78 -16.08 -6.93
CA ALA A 117 -15.44 -15.57 -8.11
C ALA A 117 -15.20 -14.06 -8.33
N LYS A 118 -14.86 -13.33 -7.26
CA LYS A 118 -14.65 -11.88 -7.30
C LYS A 118 -13.21 -11.47 -7.02
N PHE A 119 -12.39 -12.38 -6.52
CA PHE A 119 -11.01 -12.10 -6.14
C PHE A 119 -10.18 -11.68 -7.34
N VAL A 120 -9.41 -10.60 -7.16
CA VAL A 120 -8.56 -10.03 -8.22
C VAL A 120 -7.60 -11.06 -8.82
N ARG A 121 -7.40 -10.96 -10.13
CA ARG A 121 -6.40 -11.69 -10.89
C ARG A 121 -5.30 -10.74 -11.34
N PHE A 122 -4.27 -11.30 -11.97
CA PHE A 122 -3.11 -10.54 -12.39
C PHE A 122 -3.49 -9.39 -13.33
N ASP A 123 -4.32 -9.66 -14.33
CA ASP A 123 -4.73 -8.66 -15.32
C ASP A 123 -5.56 -7.54 -14.69
N ASP A 124 -6.50 -7.86 -13.78
CA ASP A 124 -7.29 -6.86 -13.04
C ASP A 124 -6.38 -5.87 -12.28
N VAL A 125 -5.31 -6.37 -11.65
CA VAL A 125 -4.38 -5.52 -10.89
C VAL A 125 -3.52 -4.67 -11.83
N VAL A 126 -3.05 -5.22 -12.94
CA VAL A 126 -2.25 -4.46 -13.94
C VAL A 126 -3.10 -3.37 -14.58
N ASP A 127 -4.36 -3.67 -14.89
CA ASP A 127 -5.29 -2.72 -15.47
C ASP A 127 -5.60 -1.58 -14.49
N LEU A 128 -5.85 -1.92 -13.22
CA LEU A 128 -6.01 -0.92 -12.16
C LEU A 128 -4.76 -0.06 -11.97
N MET A 129 -3.56 -0.65 -11.99
CA MET A 129 -2.30 0.09 -11.92
C MET A 129 -2.15 1.08 -13.08
N ALA A 130 -2.50 0.65 -14.31
CA ALA A 130 -2.41 1.46 -15.51
C ALA A 130 -3.44 2.59 -15.50
N GLU A 131 -4.70 2.29 -15.18
CA GLU A 131 -5.79 3.25 -15.05
C GLU A 131 -5.44 4.34 -14.01
N ARG A 132 -4.91 3.93 -12.86
CA ARG A 132 -4.50 4.85 -11.79
C ARG A 132 -3.13 5.48 -12.02
N LYS A 133 -2.40 5.09 -13.07
CA LYS A 133 -1.00 5.50 -13.34
C LYS A 133 -0.11 5.35 -12.11
N MET A 134 -0.30 4.26 -11.36
CA MET A 134 0.35 4.01 -10.07
C MET A 134 0.13 5.12 -9.01
N SER A 135 -0.84 6.01 -9.16
CA SER A 135 -1.14 7.06 -8.18
C SER A 135 -1.79 6.47 -6.93
N CYS A 136 -1.23 6.80 -5.76
CA CYS A 136 -1.81 6.42 -4.48
C CYS A 136 -3.18 7.10 -4.30
N PHE A 137 -4.23 6.31 -4.04
CA PHE A 137 -5.59 6.78 -3.83
C PHE A 137 -5.71 7.92 -2.82
N TYR A 138 -4.90 7.88 -1.75
CA TYR A 138 -4.94 8.85 -0.65
C TYR A 138 -4.11 10.10 -0.91
N CYS A 139 -2.79 9.96 -1.06
CA CYS A 139 -1.88 11.10 -1.14
C CYS A 139 -1.58 11.57 -2.58
N LYS A 140 -2.12 10.87 -3.58
CA LYS A 140 -1.94 11.14 -5.03
C LYS A 140 -0.51 11.08 -5.56
N LYS A 141 0.49 10.84 -4.70
CA LYS A 141 1.87 10.55 -5.11
C LYS A 141 1.92 9.21 -5.83
N GLN A 142 2.78 9.11 -6.84
CA GLN A 142 3.05 7.84 -7.53
C GLN A 142 3.66 6.84 -6.53
N ALA A 143 3.09 5.65 -6.45
CA ALA A 143 3.67 4.54 -5.72
C ALA A 143 4.75 3.85 -6.57
N LEU A 144 5.75 3.28 -5.91
CA LEU A 144 6.81 2.52 -6.56
C LEU A 144 6.29 1.13 -6.93
N LEU A 145 6.35 0.80 -8.22
CA LEU A 145 6.11 -0.51 -8.80
C LEU A 145 7.21 -1.49 -8.40
N PHE A 146 8.47 -1.08 -8.63
CA PHE A 146 9.67 -1.81 -8.25
C PHE A 146 10.39 -1.05 -7.14
N TYR A 147 10.90 -1.79 -6.15
CA TYR A 147 11.50 -1.21 -4.96
C TYR A 147 12.46 -2.21 -4.31
N GLU A 148 13.60 -1.69 -3.87
CA GLU A 148 14.70 -2.47 -3.31
C GLU A 148 14.44 -2.86 -1.84
N TYR A 149 13.96 -1.91 -1.06
CA TYR A 149 13.87 -2.04 0.37
C TYR A 149 12.57 -2.72 0.83
N SER A 150 12.71 -3.63 1.78
CA SER A 150 11.59 -4.19 2.52
C SER A 150 10.85 -3.07 3.25
N ARG A 151 9.51 -3.10 3.15
CA ARG A 151 8.64 -2.08 3.75
C ARG A 151 8.95 -0.65 3.31
N ASP A 152 9.43 -0.45 2.08
CA ASP A 152 9.53 0.90 1.53
C ASP A 152 8.18 1.62 1.62
N CYS A 153 8.19 2.84 2.16
CA CYS A 153 7.00 3.65 2.40
C CYS A 153 6.22 3.96 1.12
N ASP A 154 6.91 4.05 -0.01
CA ASP A 154 6.32 4.39 -1.29
C ASP A 154 5.96 3.17 -2.12
N GLN A 155 6.30 1.95 -1.69
CA GLN A 155 5.90 0.74 -2.41
C GLN A 155 4.38 0.68 -2.56
N TRP A 156 3.92 0.18 -3.71
CA TRP A 156 2.51 -0.03 -3.95
C TRP A 156 1.94 -1.14 -3.05
N THR A 157 0.68 -0.98 -2.70
CA THR A 157 -0.16 -1.97 -2.01
C THR A 157 -1.53 -1.99 -2.68
N LEU A 158 -2.19 -3.14 -2.65
CA LEU A 158 -3.60 -3.27 -3.01
C LEU A 158 -4.43 -3.09 -1.73
N GLU A 159 -5.11 -1.96 -1.63
CA GLU A 159 -5.84 -1.55 -0.44
C GLU A 159 -7.32 -1.87 -0.58
N ARG A 160 -7.94 -2.45 0.44
CA ARG A 160 -9.39 -2.64 0.47
C ARG A 160 -10.12 -1.33 0.74
N ILE A 161 -11.13 -0.99 -0.06
CA ILE A 161 -11.99 0.17 0.18
C ILE A 161 -12.83 -0.07 1.44
N ASP A 162 -13.56 -1.18 1.45
CA ASP A 162 -14.30 -1.72 2.58
C ASP A 162 -13.55 -2.91 3.21
N ASN A 163 -13.27 -2.82 4.51
CA ASN A 163 -12.55 -3.84 5.26
C ASN A 163 -13.39 -5.08 5.58
N ALA A 164 -14.71 -5.03 5.43
CA ALA A 164 -15.61 -6.16 5.61
C ALA A 164 -15.67 -7.10 4.39
N ARG A 165 -15.11 -6.67 3.25
CA ARG A 165 -15.09 -7.39 1.98
C ARG A 165 -13.66 -7.77 1.60
N GLY A 166 -13.44 -8.85 0.84
CA GLY A 166 -12.11 -9.25 0.38
C GLY A 166 -11.49 -8.30 -0.66
N HIS A 167 -10.29 -8.64 -1.15
CA HIS A 167 -9.66 -7.97 -2.28
C HIS A 167 -10.35 -8.40 -3.58
N ASN A 168 -11.56 -7.90 -3.77
CA ASN A 168 -12.37 -8.14 -4.95
C ASN A 168 -12.14 -7.02 -5.97
N VAL A 169 -12.35 -7.31 -7.26
CA VAL A 169 -12.14 -6.34 -8.36
C VAL A 169 -12.81 -4.99 -8.10
N ASP A 170 -13.98 -4.98 -7.47
CA ASP A 170 -14.77 -3.78 -7.17
C ASP A 170 -14.54 -3.18 -5.76
N ASN A 171 -13.57 -3.70 -4.99
CA ASN A 171 -13.30 -3.30 -3.60
C ASN A 171 -11.84 -2.96 -3.34
N VAL A 172 -11.07 -2.64 -4.37
CA VAL A 172 -9.62 -2.40 -4.25
C VAL A 172 -9.18 -1.10 -4.91
N GLU A 173 -8.17 -0.48 -4.31
CA GLU A 173 -7.48 0.70 -4.84
C GLU A 173 -5.97 0.56 -4.69
N ILE A 174 -5.21 1.29 -5.53
CA ILE A 174 -3.75 1.37 -5.38
C ILE A 174 -3.41 2.40 -4.31
N ALA A 175 -2.61 2.01 -3.30
CA ALA A 175 -2.12 2.92 -2.28
C ALA A 175 -0.64 2.68 -1.98
N CYS A 176 0.10 3.74 -1.63
CA CYS A 176 1.44 3.55 -1.07
C CYS A 176 1.37 2.96 0.35
N LEU A 177 2.36 2.16 0.71
CA LEU A 177 2.41 1.47 2.01
C LEU A 177 2.28 2.45 3.19
N ASN A 178 2.91 3.62 3.13
CA ASN A 178 2.81 4.62 4.18
C ASN A 178 1.37 5.09 4.40
N CYS A 179 0.58 5.26 3.34
CA CYS A 179 -0.82 5.64 3.49
C CYS A 179 -1.67 4.48 4.01
N ASN A 180 -1.48 3.27 3.49
CA ASN A 180 -2.15 2.06 3.97
C ASN A 180 -1.94 1.86 5.48
N LEU A 181 -0.68 1.85 5.94
CA LEU A 181 -0.33 1.65 7.35
C LEU A 181 -0.88 2.74 8.28
N ARG A 182 -1.01 3.98 7.80
CA ARG A 182 -1.54 5.11 8.58
C ARG A 182 -3.06 5.13 8.60
N ARG A 183 -3.72 4.78 7.50
CA ARG A 183 -5.18 4.70 7.41
C ARG A 183 -5.72 3.67 8.40
N ARG A 184 -5.10 2.49 8.49
CA ARG A 184 -5.54 1.39 9.36
C ARG A 184 -7.04 1.06 9.14
N THR A 185 -7.88 1.33 10.14
CA THR A 185 -9.34 1.12 10.12
C THR A 185 -10.13 2.40 9.87
N MET A 186 -9.45 3.54 9.64
CA MET A 186 -10.12 4.81 9.37
C MET A 186 -10.92 4.71 8.07
N TYR A 187 -12.12 5.30 8.08
CA TYR A 187 -12.95 5.38 6.88
C TYR A 187 -12.20 6.10 5.75
N HIS A 188 -12.21 5.51 4.55
CA HIS A 188 -11.30 5.90 3.48
C HIS A 188 -11.55 7.35 3.02
N GLU A 189 -12.80 7.80 2.93
CA GLU A 189 -13.12 9.18 2.50
C GLU A 189 -12.60 10.23 3.50
N ARG A 190 -12.73 9.97 4.81
CA ARG A 190 -12.18 10.87 5.84
C ARG A 190 -10.67 11.01 5.71
N TYR A 191 -9.99 9.89 5.47
CA TYR A 191 -8.53 9.91 5.31
C TYR A 191 -8.12 10.60 4.00
N VAL A 192 -8.82 10.33 2.90
CA VAL A 192 -8.67 11.03 1.61
C VAL A 192 -8.76 12.54 1.79
N PHE A 193 -9.81 13.02 2.45
CA PHE A 193 -10.03 14.44 2.72
C PHE A 193 -8.83 15.06 3.44
N THR A 194 -8.36 14.46 4.54
CA THR A 194 -7.19 14.98 5.28
C THR A 194 -5.90 15.00 4.47
N LYS A 195 -5.73 14.06 3.54
CA LYS A 195 -4.54 13.98 2.68
C LYS A 195 -4.54 14.96 1.52
N GLN A 196 -5.73 15.37 1.08
CA GLN A 196 -5.91 16.21 -0.11
C GLN A 196 -6.27 17.66 0.24
N MET A 197 -6.56 17.96 1.51
CA MET A 197 -6.82 19.32 2.00
C MET A 197 -5.63 20.30 1.97
N GLY A 198 -4.45 19.88 1.50
CA GLY A 198 -3.25 20.74 1.43
C GLY A 198 -3.05 21.50 0.12
N THR A 199 -4.00 21.46 -0.84
CA THR A 199 -3.83 22.08 -2.18
C THR A 199 -4.59 23.39 -2.37
N VAL A 200 -5.21 23.94 -1.32
CA VAL A 200 -5.76 25.31 -1.35
C VAL A 200 -4.70 26.25 -0.81
N ARG A 201 -3.83 26.78 -1.68
CA ARG A 201 -3.12 28.01 -1.37
C ARG A 201 -4.18 29.10 -1.38
N LEU A 202 -4.36 29.80 -0.26
CA LEU A 202 -4.96 31.14 -0.27
C LEU A 202 -4.05 31.97 -1.18
N LEU A 203 -4.51 32.22 -2.41
CA LEU A 203 -3.96 33.30 -3.22
C LEU A 203 -4.45 34.58 -2.53
N GLU A 204 -3.53 35.31 -1.91
CA GLU A 204 -3.75 36.68 -1.45
C GLU A 204 -3.94 37.62 -2.64
#